data_AF-T1BPQ3-F1
#
_entry.id   AF-T1BPQ3-F1
#
_cell.length_a   1.000
_cell.length_b   1.000
_cell.length_c   1.000
_cell.angle_alpha   90.00
_cell.angle_beta   90.00
_cell.angle_gamma   90.00
#
_symmetry.space_group_name_H-M   'P 1'
#
loop_
_entity.id
_entity.type
_entity.pdbx_description
1 polymer ?
#
loop_
_entity_poly.entity_id
_entity_poly.type
_entity_poly.pdbx_seq_one_letter_code
_entity_poly.pdbx_strand_id
1 'polypeptide(L)'
;MGMWQQVAAIYNARGPMAGGHMTQIARCGVVGHPIAHSLSPDIHHAFAAQFGRRLEYQRIDLAPEQLEEGVRAFFAAGGTGLNITLPHKSAA
;
A
#
# COMPACT_ATOMS: atom_id res chain seq x y z
N MET A 1 -1.94 16.50 -0.67
CA MET A 1 -2.31 15.49 0.35
C MET A 1 -1.01 14.86 0.86
N GLY A 2 -0.62 15.09 2.12
CA GLY A 2 0.68 14.62 2.63
C GLY A 2 0.70 13.09 2.84
N MET A 3 1.88 12.48 2.73
CA MET A 3 2.14 11.04 2.97
C MET A 3 1.42 10.51 4.22
N TRP A 4 1.36 11.33 5.27
CA TRP A 4 0.73 11.02 6.56
C TRP A 4 -0.79 10.79 6.51
N GLN A 5 -1.54 11.43 5.61
CA GLN A 5 -2.99 11.22 5.48
C GLN A 5 -3.33 9.90 4.77
N GLN A 6 -2.49 9.44 3.84
CA GLN A 6 -2.70 8.17 3.12
C GLN A 6 -2.44 6.96 4.01
N VAL A 7 -1.45 7.06 4.91
CA VAL A 7 -1.16 6.05 5.96
C VAL A 7 -2.41 5.82 6.79
N ALA A 8 -3.00 6.87 7.38
CA ALA A 8 -4.19 6.75 8.23
C ALA A 8 -5.41 6.17 7.49
N ALA A 9 -5.61 6.50 6.21
CA ALA A 9 -6.70 5.97 5.40
C ALA A 9 -6.60 4.45 5.15
N ILE A 10 -5.39 3.93 4.88
CA ILE A 10 -5.15 2.48 4.71
C ILE A 10 -5.51 1.71 5.98
N TYR A 11 -5.21 2.27 7.16
CA TYR A 11 -5.47 1.60 8.44
C TYR A 11 -6.89 1.81 8.99
N ASN A 12 -7.60 2.87 8.57
CA ASN A 12 -8.95 3.21 9.04
C ASN A 12 -10.09 2.73 8.12
N ALA A 13 -9.81 2.16 6.95
CA ALA A 13 -10.82 1.71 5.99
C ALA A 13 -11.62 0.45 6.41
N ARG A 14 -11.66 0.10 7.70
CA ARG A 14 -12.61 -0.90 8.25
C ARG A 14 -13.30 -0.30 9.47
N GLY A 15 -14.62 -0.17 9.36
CA GLY A 15 -15.53 0.29 10.42
C GLY A 15 -15.50 -0.61 11.67
N PRO A 16 -16.34 -0.32 12.67
CA PRO A 16 -16.29 -0.95 13.98
C PRO A 16 -16.44 -2.48 13.86
N MET A 17 -15.48 -3.18 14.47
CA MET A 17 -15.37 -4.65 14.45
C MET A 17 -16.47 -5.26 15.31
N ALA A 18 -17.61 -5.61 14.70
CA ALA A 18 -18.61 -6.48 15.29
C ALA A 18 -18.31 -7.95 14.91
N GLY A 19 -17.77 -8.71 15.87
CA GLY A 19 -17.80 -10.18 15.88
C GLY A 19 -16.75 -10.93 15.04
N GLY A 20 -16.01 -11.85 15.69
CA GLY A 20 -15.52 -13.09 15.07
C GLY A 20 -14.35 -13.02 14.07
N HIS A 21 -13.13 -13.09 14.60
CA HIS A 21 -11.91 -13.70 14.04
C HIS A 21 -11.79 -13.95 12.50
N MET A 22 -11.16 -13.01 11.80
CA MET A 22 -9.99 -13.27 10.94
C MET A 22 -9.11 -12.01 10.95
N THR A 23 -7.89 -12.10 11.49
CA THR A 23 -6.88 -11.03 11.35
C THR A 23 -6.39 -11.01 9.90
N GLN A 24 -7.22 -10.53 8.98
CA GLN A 24 -6.88 -10.47 7.58
C GLN A 24 -5.69 -9.52 7.41
N ILE A 25 -4.58 -10.04 6.89
CA ILE A 25 -3.38 -9.27 6.59
C ILE A 25 -3.73 -8.29 5.46
N ALA A 26 -3.54 -6.99 5.70
CA ALA A 26 -3.67 -6.00 4.63
C ALA A 26 -2.50 -6.16 3.66
N ARG A 27 -2.76 -6.13 2.35
CA ARG A 27 -1.74 -6.30 1.31
C ARG A 27 -1.58 -5.00 0.54
N CYS A 28 -0.51 -4.28 0.80
CA CYS A 28 -0.28 -2.94 0.28
C CYS A 28 1.09 -2.83 -0.41
N GLY A 29 1.32 -1.71 -1.07
CA GLY A 29 2.63 -1.43 -1.63
C GLY A 29 2.82 0.00 -2.08
N VAL A 30 4.01 0.26 -2.61
CA VAL A 30 4.37 1.51 -3.27
C VAL A 30 4.82 1.21 -4.69
N VAL A 31 4.23 1.92 -5.66
CA VAL A 31 4.53 1.81 -7.09
C VAL A 31 5.35 3.01 -7.54
N GLY A 32 6.41 2.78 -8.29
CA GLY A 32 7.27 3.79 -8.89
C GLY A 32 8.28 3.16 -9.84
N HIS A 33 9.13 3.99 -10.45
CA HIS A 33 10.24 3.51 -11.29
C HIS A 33 11.37 4.54 -11.34
N PRO A 34 12.60 4.22 -10.91
CA PRO A 34 12.97 3.04 -10.12
C PRO A 34 12.43 3.14 -8.68
N ILE A 35 12.02 2.02 -8.08
CA ILE A 35 11.38 2.03 -6.74
C ILE A 35 12.29 1.57 -5.59
N ALA A 36 13.45 0.98 -5.89
CA ALA A 36 14.29 0.26 -4.93
C ALA A 36 14.64 1.05 -3.65
N HIS A 37 14.85 2.37 -3.78
CA HIS A 37 15.25 3.24 -2.67
C HIS A 37 14.10 3.78 -1.81
N SER A 38 12.85 3.38 -2.09
CA SER A 38 11.71 3.85 -1.30
C SER A 38 11.80 3.36 0.14
N LEU A 39 11.68 4.28 1.11
CA LEU A 39 11.61 3.95 2.54
C LEU A 39 10.20 3.59 3.01
N SER A 40 9.19 3.68 2.13
CA SER A 40 7.79 3.44 2.49
C SER A 40 7.56 2.07 3.14
N PRO A 41 8.13 0.94 2.67
CA PRO A 41 7.93 -0.36 3.34
C PRO A 41 8.36 -0.36 4.80
N ASP A 42 9.52 0.21 5.10
CA ASP A 42 10.08 0.22 6.45
C ASP A 42 9.22 1.09 7.38
N ILE A 43 8.77 2.25 6.90
CA ILE A 43 7.86 3.15 7.63
C ILE A 43 6.51 2.48 7.90
N HIS A 44 5.93 1.82 6.89
CA HIS A 44 4.61 1.19 7.02
C HIS A 44 4.66 -0.06 7.91
N HIS A 45 5.70 -0.88 7.83
CA HIS A 45 5.89 -2.01 8.75
C HIS A 45 6.09 -1.54 10.19
N ALA A 46 6.90 -0.50 10.42
CA ALA A 46 7.10 0.06 11.75
C ALA A 46 5.79 0.58 12.35
N PHE A 47 4.96 1.25 11.55
CA PHE A 47 3.65 1.72 11.99
C PHE A 47 2.71 0.55 12.30
N ALA A 48 2.59 -0.43 11.40
CA ALA A 48 1.73 -1.59 11.63
C ALA A 48 2.09 -2.34 12.93
N ALA A 49 3.39 -2.50 13.20
CA ALA A 49 3.90 -3.10 14.43
C ALA A 49 3.49 -2.33 15.69
N GLN A 50 3.54 -0.98 15.66
CA GLN A 50 3.14 -0.15 16.80
C GLN A 50 1.67 -0.32 17.21
N PHE A 51 0.79 -0.66 16.27
CA PHE A 51 -0.65 -0.83 16.52
C PHE A 51 -1.10 -2.30 16.53
N GLY A 52 -0.17 -3.26 16.55
CA GLY A 52 -0.49 -4.70 16.52
C GLY A 52 -1.26 -5.12 15.25
N ARG A 53 -1.05 -4.42 14.13
CA ARG A 53 -1.69 -4.72 12.84
C ARG A 53 -0.77 -5.61 12.01
N ARG A 54 -1.36 -6.55 11.25
CA ARG A 54 -0.62 -7.34 10.25
C ARG A 54 -0.72 -6.68 8.88
N LEU A 55 0.43 -6.40 8.28
CA LEU A 55 0.54 -5.73 6.99
C LEU A 55 1.65 -6.40 6.18
N GLU A 56 1.36 -6.72 4.94
CA GLU A 56 2.35 -6.99 3.90
C GLU A 56 2.48 -5.70 3.08
N TYR A 57 3.66 -5.08 3.07
CA TYR A 57 3.93 -3.86 2.31
C TYR A 57 5.17 -4.05 1.42
N GLN A 58 4.99 -3.95 0.11
CA GLN A 58 6.05 -4.21 -0.88
C GLN A 58 6.37 -3.01 -1.79
N ARG A 59 7.57 -3.02 -2.36
CA ARG A 59 7.96 -2.13 -3.46
C ARG A 59 7.56 -2.81 -4.77
N ILE A 60 6.90 -2.08 -5.66
CA ILE A 60 6.42 -2.58 -6.94
C ILE A 60 7.03 -1.69 -8.01
N ASP A 61 8.02 -2.24 -8.73
CA ASP A 61 8.71 -1.51 -9.80
C ASP A 61 7.93 -1.68 -11.10
N LEU A 62 7.31 -0.60 -11.58
CA LEU A 62 6.55 -0.59 -12.82
C LEU A 62 6.96 0.61 -13.65
N ALA A 63 7.47 0.38 -14.86
CA ALA A 63 7.67 1.46 -15.82
C ALA A 63 6.32 2.13 -16.17
N PRO A 64 6.31 3.39 -16.66
CA PRO A 64 5.06 4.12 -16.95
C PRO A 64 4.08 3.36 -17.85
N GLU A 65 4.61 2.61 -18.81
CA GLU A 65 3.84 1.83 -19.78
C GLU A 65 3.17 0.61 -19.14
N GLN A 66 3.64 0.16 -17.97
CA GLN A 66 3.16 -1.01 -17.25
C GLN A 66 2.24 -0.66 -16.07
N LEU A 67 2.06 0.64 -15.79
CA LEU A 67 1.39 1.11 -14.57
C LEU A 67 -0.04 0.59 -14.46
N GLU A 68 -0.84 0.75 -15.52
CA GLU A 68 -2.25 0.38 -15.48
C GLU A 68 -2.44 -1.13 -15.29
N GLU A 69 -1.77 -1.94 -16.11
CA GLU A 69 -1.86 -3.40 -16.05
C GLU A 69 -1.34 -3.93 -14.71
N GLY A 70 -0.20 -3.42 -14.23
CA GLY A 70 0.39 -3.82 -12.97
C GLY A 70 -0.48 -3.47 -11.76
N VAL A 71 -1.12 -2.29 -11.76
CA VAL A 71 -2.08 -1.89 -10.72
C VAL A 71 -3.30 -2.80 -10.74
N ARG A 72 -3.88 -3.07 -11.92
CA ARG A 72 -5.02 -4.00 -12.06
C ARG A 72 -4.66 -5.40 -11.56
N ALA A 73 -3.50 -5.93 -11.93
CA ALA A 73 -3.03 -7.23 -11.49
C ALA A 73 -2.84 -7.29 -9.97
N PHE A 74 -2.31 -6.22 -9.35
CA PHE A 74 -2.14 -6.15 -7.90
C PHE A 74 -3.48 -6.25 -7.15
N PHE A 75 -4.49 -5.49 -7.59
CA PHE A 75 -5.82 -5.54 -6.98
C PHE A 75 -6.55 -6.86 -7.26
N ALA A 76 -6.43 -7.41 -8.47
CA ALA A 76 -6.98 -8.72 -8.82
C ALA A 76 -6.38 -9.84 -7.96
N ALA A 77 -5.11 -9.71 -7.55
CA ALA A 77 -4.45 -10.64 -6.63
C ALA A 77 -4.83 -10.43 -5.15
N GLY A 78 -5.80 -9.57 -4.83
CA GLY A 78 -6.23 -9.28 -3.45
C GLY A 78 -5.45 -8.17 -2.75
N GLY A 79 -4.76 -7.31 -3.50
CA GLY A 79 -4.19 -6.07 -2.98
C GLY A 79 -5.28 -5.13 -2.43
N THR A 80 -5.01 -4.44 -1.34
CA THR A 80 -5.99 -3.57 -0.64
C THR A 80 -5.63 -2.08 -0.70
N GLY A 81 -4.44 -1.71 -1.18
CA GLY A 81 -4.08 -0.31 -1.39
C GLY A 81 -2.65 -0.09 -1.90
N LEU A 82 -2.46 0.98 -2.67
CA LEU A 82 -1.16 1.35 -3.24
C LEU A 82 -0.86 2.82 -2.99
N ASN A 83 0.41 3.13 -2.69
CA ASN A 83 0.97 4.47 -2.81
C ASN A 83 1.62 4.60 -4.20
N ILE A 84 1.51 5.77 -4.82
CA ILE A 84 2.16 6.06 -6.11
C ILE A 84 3.26 7.11 -5.90
N THR A 85 4.47 6.81 -6.35
CA THR A 85 5.60 7.75 -6.33
C THR A 85 6.07 8.09 -7.74
N LEU A 86 7.09 8.95 -7.85
CA LEU A 86 7.65 9.38 -9.14
C LEU A 86 8.07 8.16 -10.01
N PRO A 87 7.96 8.28 -11.34
CA PRO A 87 7.40 9.41 -12.12
C PRO A 87 5.87 9.44 -12.18
N HIS A 88 5.18 8.46 -11.60
CA HIS A 88 3.75 8.18 -11.81
C HIS A 88 2.78 9.15 -11.12
N LYS A 89 3.29 10.11 -10.32
CA LYS A 89 2.45 11.11 -9.65
C LYS A 89 1.69 12.04 -10.60
N SER A 90 2.07 12.11 -11.87
CA SER A 90 1.38 12.91 -12.89
C SER A 90 0.30 12.14 -13.65
N ALA A 91 0.21 10.82 -13.47
CA ALA A 91 -0.69 9.94 -14.21
C ALA A 91 -1.74 9.22 -13.31
N ALA A 92 -1.71 9.47 -12.00
CA ALA A 92 -2.58 8.85 -10.99
C ALA A 92 -3.50 9.86 -10.30
#